data_AF-A0A7L4TIX7-F1
#
_entry.id   AF-A0A7L4TIX7-F1
#
_cell.length_a   1.000
_cell.length_b   1.000
_cell.length_c   1.000
_cell.angle_alpha   90.00
_cell.angle_beta   90.00
_cell.angle_gamma   90.00
#
_symmetry.space_group_name_H-M   'P 1'
#
loop_
_entity.id
_entity.type
_entity.pdbx_description
1 polymer ?
#
loop_
_entity_poly.entity_id
_entity_poly.type
_entity_poly.pdbx_seq_one_letter_code
_entity_poly.pdbx_strand_id
1 'polypeptide(L)'
;LHPMGWDAFGMPAENAAMEKGVHPGGWTRDNIATMKAQLKRLGFALDWTRELATCEPDYYGHEQALFLDLFAHGLVYRKESSVNWDPVDMTVLANEQVIDGRGWRSGALVERRKLSQWFLKITDFADELLEGLGGLEHWPDKV
;
A
#
# COMPACT_ATOMS: atom_id res chain seq x y z
N LEU A 1 24.15 -1.39 -0.74
CA LEU A 1 23.27 -0.42 -1.43
C LEU A 1 22.33 0.17 -0.39
N HIS A 2 22.20 1.49 -0.30
CA HIS A 2 21.37 2.14 0.72
C HIS A 2 20.41 3.16 0.06
N PRO A 3 19.33 2.67 -0.57
CA PRO A 3 18.42 3.52 -1.34
C PRO A 3 17.41 4.23 -0.43
N MET A 4 16.66 5.17 -1.02
CA MET A 4 15.49 5.80 -0.41
C MET A 4 14.40 5.93 -1.47
N GLY A 5 13.14 5.84 -1.06
CA GLY A 5 12.00 6.06 -1.95
C GLY A 5 10.80 6.58 -1.18
N TRP A 6 9.73 6.87 -1.91
CA TRP A 6 8.53 7.52 -1.38
C TRP A 6 7.31 6.64 -1.63
N ASP A 7 6.74 6.11 -0.56
CA ASP A 7 5.41 5.49 -0.61
C ASP A 7 4.36 6.61 -0.68
N ALA A 8 3.86 6.85 -1.88
CA ALA A 8 3.28 8.12 -2.32
C ALA A 8 1.82 8.02 -2.80
N PHE A 9 1.23 6.82 -2.76
CA PHE A 9 -0.19 6.58 -3.04
C PHE A 9 -1.01 6.34 -1.78
N GLY A 10 -2.33 6.33 -1.96
CA GLY A 10 -3.28 5.91 -0.94
C GLY A 10 -3.77 7.02 -0.04
N MET A 11 -4.64 6.61 0.88
CA MET A 11 -5.43 7.50 1.73
C MET A 11 -4.61 8.55 2.50
N PRO A 12 -3.40 8.27 3.05
CA PRO A 12 -2.65 9.27 3.80
C PRO A 12 -2.38 10.55 3.00
N ALA A 13 -1.93 10.39 1.75
CA ALA A 13 -1.66 11.51 0.85
C ALA A 13 -2.95 12.18 0.37
N GLU A 14 -3.97 11.40 0.03
CA GLU A 14 -5.25 11.90 -0.48
C GLU A 14 -6.01 12.71 0.57
N ASN A 15 -6.19 12.21 1.79
CA ASN A 15 -6.91 12.92 2.85
C ASN A 15 -6.18 14.22 3.24
N ALA A 16 -4.85 14.20 3.33
CA ALA A 16 -4.08 15.41 3.65
C ALA A 16 -4.22 16.49 2.56
N ALA A 17 -4.25 16.08 1.29
CA ALA A 17 -4.49 17.00 0.18
C ALA A 17 -5.93 17.55 0.17
N MET A 18 -6.92 16.69 0.47
CA MET A 18 -8.32 17.07 0.59
C MET A 18 -8.56 18.09 1.71
N GLU A 19 -8.00 17.87 2.90
CA GLU A 19 -8.09 18.81 4.04
C GLU A 19 -7.52 20.20 3.70
N LYS A 20 -6.50 20.24 2.83
CA LYS A 20 -5.87 21.48 2.37
C LYS A 20 -6.53 22.07 1.12
N GLY A 21 -7.49 21.37 0.51
CA GLY A 21 -8.14 21.80 -0.72
C GLY A 21 -7.21 21.88 -1.94
N VAL A 22 -6.17 21.03 -1.99
CA VAL A 22 -5.17 21.00 -3.07
C VAL A 22 -5.17 19.66 -3.80
N HIS A 23 -4.62 19.63 -5.02
CA HIS A 23 -4.51 18.39 -5.79
C HIS A 23 -3.47 17.44 -5.15
N PRO A 24 -3.79 16.16 -4.89
CA PRO A 24 -2.91 15.23 -4.18
C PRO A 24 -1.57 15.03 -4.90
N GLY A 25 -1.57 14.99 -6.23
CA GLY A 25 -0.32 14.84 -6.99
C GLY A 25 0.66 16.01 -6.85
N GLY A 26 0.19 17.24 -6.60
CA GLY A 26 1.07 18.38 -6.33
C GLY A 26 1.57 18.33 -4.89
N TRP A 27 0.64 18.16 -3.95
CA TRP A 27 0.89 18.03 -2.52
C TRP A 27 1.94 16.96 -2.19
N THR A 28 1.80 15.77 -2.77
CA THR A 28 2.74 14.65 -2.56
C THR A 28 4.14 15.01 -3.03
N ARG A 29 4.29 15.64 -4.20
CA ARG A 29 5.62 16.01 -4.75
C ARG A 29 6.29 17.11 -3.92
N ASP A 30 5.53 18.07 -3.42
CA ASP A 30 6.04 19.12 -2.53
C ASP A 30 6.52 18.54 -1.18
N ASN A 31 5.78 17.57 -0.63
CA ASN A 31 6.17 16.86 0.58
C ASN A 31 7.43 16.02 0.37
N ILE A 32 7.52 15.30 -0.75
CA ILE A 32 8.72 14.55 -1.15
C ILE A 32 9.94 15.48 -1.21
N ALA A 33 9.83 16.63 -1.89
CA ALA A 33 10.91 17.60 -1.98
C ALA A 33 11.36 18.11 -0.60
N THR A 34 10.39 18.38 0.28
CA THR A 34 10.64 18.85 1.65
C THR A 34 11.35 17.79 2.49
N MET A 35 10.84 16.55 2.51
CA MET A 35 11.41 15.44 3.28
C MET A 35 12.80 15.07 2.76
N LYS A 36 13.01 15.08 1.44
CA LYS A 36 14.32 14.86 0.82
C LYS A 36 15.35 15.88 1.30
N ALA A 37 14.98 17.16 1.34
CA ALA A 37 15.85 18.23 1.82
C ALA A 37 16.16 18.07 3.32
N GLN A 38 15.22 17.57 4.13
CA GLN A 38 15.47 17.24 5.54
C GLN A 38 16.46 16.07 5.66
N LEU A 39 16.24 14.96 4.96
CA LEU A 39 17.11 13.78 5.00
C LEU A 39 18.55 14.10 4.53
N LYS A 40 18.70 14.92 3.49
CA LYS A 40 20.02 15.40 3.04
C LYS A 40 20.73 16.24 4.11
N ARG A 41 20.01 17.05 4.87
CA ARG A 41 20.59 17.86 5.97
C ARG A 41 21.02 17.01 7.16
N LEU A 42 20.34 15.89 7.42
CA LEU A 42 20.75 14.94 8.47
C LEU A 42 22.05 14.20 8.13
N GLY A 43 22.51 14.26 6.87
CA GLY A 43 23.79 13.68 6.46
C GLY A 43 23.74 12.16 6.29
N PHE A 44 22.56 11.56 6.08
CA PHE A 44 22.47 10.14 5.78
C PHE A 44 23.16 9.81 4.45
N ALA A 45 24.00 8.77 4.45
CA ALA A 45 24.64 8.23 3.26
C ALA A 45 23.63 7.39 2.43
N LEU A 46 22.68 8.08 1.79
CA LEU A 46 21.66 7.50 0.92
C LEU A 46 22.07 7.65 -0.55
N ASP A 47 21.86 6.59 -1.33
CA ASP A 47 22.05 6.59 -2.77
C ASP A 47 20.83 7.19 -3.48
N TRP A 48 20.84 8.52 -3.63
CA TRP A 48 19.79 9.27 -4.31
C TRP A 48 19.72 8.99 -5.82
N THR A 49 20.67 8.27 -6.41
CA THR A 49 20.59 7.86 -7.83
C THR A 49 19.57 6.76 -8.07
N ARG A 50 19.07 6.13 -6.99
CA ARG A 50 18.06 5.06 -7.02
C ARG A 50 16.75 5.47 -6.36
N GLU A 51 16.51 6.77 -6.27
CA GLU A 51 15.26 7.29 -5.73
C GLU A 51 14.08 6.97 -6.64
N LEU A 52 12.96 6.61 -6.03
CA LEU A 52 11.69 6.37 -6.69
C LEU A 52 10.54 6.92 -5.86
N ALA A 53 9.41 7.19 -6.51
CA ALA A 53 8.15 7.50 -5.84
C ALA A 53 7.04 6.63 -6.45
N THR A 54 6.24 5.96 -5.61
CA THR A 54 5.28 4.97 -6.09
C THR A 54 4.16 5.58 -6.95
N CYS A 55 3.96 6.90 -6.86
CA CYS A 55 2.98 7.64 -7.66
C CYS A 55 3.44 8.03 -9.07
N GLU A 56 4.71 7.77 -9.43
CA GLU A 56 5.23 8.15 -10.75
C GLU A 56 4.97 7.06 -11.81
N PRO A 57 4.70 7.44 -13.08
CA PRO A 57 4.30 6.49 -14.13
C PRO A 57 5.33 5.42 -14.47
N ASP A 58 6.61 5.75 -14.34
CA ASP A 58 7.72 4.82 -14.52
C ASP A 58 7.77 3.75 -13.42
N TYR A 59 7.20 4.02 -12.24
CA TYR A 59 7.06 3.03 -11.17
C TYR A 59 5.76 2.23 -11.30
N TYR A 60 4.58 2.88 -11.24
CA TYR A 60 3.31 2.15 -11.22
C TYR A 60 3.01 1.41 -12.53
N GLY A 61 3.66 1.78 -13.64
CA GLY A 61 3.60 1.03 -14.90
C GLY A 61 4.10 -0.41 -14.73
N HIS A 62 5.08 -0.64 -13.86
CA HIS A 62 5.54 -1.99 -13.52
C HIS A 62 4.52 -2.77 -12.69
N GLU A 63 3.85 -2.12 -11.73
CA GLU A 63 2.78 -2.75 -10.95
C GLU A 63 1.58 -3.12 -11.83
N GLN A 64 1.19 -2.25 -12.75
CA GLN A 64 0.13 -2.55 -13.73
C GLN A 64 0.49 -3.74 -14.61
N ALA A 65 1.74 -3.81 -15.10
CA ALA A 65 2.22 -4.94 -15.88
C ALA A 65 2.21 -6.25 -15.06
N LEU A 66 2.67 -6.21 -13.82
CA LEU A 66 2.63 -7.36 -12.90
C LEU A 66 1.19 -7.80 -12.62
N PHE A 67 0.28 -6.87 -12.37
CA PHE A 67 -1.14 -7.19 -12.16
C PHE A 67 -1.74 -7.92 -13.36
N LEU A 68 -1.47 -7.44 -14.57
CA LEU A 68 -1.95 -8.07 -15.80
C LEU A 68 -1.35 -9.47 -16.01
N ASP A 69 -0.07 -9.65 -15.69
CA ASP A 69 0.59 -10.95 -15.78
C ASP A 69 0.00 -11.95 -14.77
N LEU A 70 -0.17 -11.54 -13.51
CA LEU A 70 -0.85 -12.34 -12.48
C LEU A 70 -2.31 -12.64 -12.87
N PHE A 71 -3.01 -11.69 -13.49
CA PHE A 71 -4.37 -11.88 -13.99
C PHE A 71 -4.41 -12.90 -15.13
N ALA A 72 -3.50 -12.82 -16.09
CA ALA A 72 -3.39 -13.78 -17.20
C ALA A 72 -3.14 -15.22 -16.70
N HIS A 73 -2.43 -15.37 -15.58
CA HIS A 73 -2.16 -16.65 -14.92
C HIS A 73 -3.22 -17.04 -13.88
N GLY A 74 -4.30 -16.26 -13.75
CA GLY A 74 -5.41 -16.56 -12.84
C GLY A 74 -5.09 -16.41 -11.36
N LEU A 75 -3.99 -15.73 -11.01
CA LEU A 75 -3.58 -15.42 -9.64
C LEU A 75 -4.25 -14.13 -9.13
N VAL A 76 -4.58 -13.21 -10.04
CA VAL A 76 -5.53 -12.12 -9.80
C VAL A 76 -6.88 -12.51 -10.37
N TYR A 77 -7.97 -12.24 -9.63
CA TYR A 77 -9.32 -12.51 -10.10
C TYR A 77 -10.33 -11.54 -9.52
N ARG A 78 -11.51 -11.45 -10.16
CA ARG A 78 -12.62 -10.62 -9.71
C ARG A 78 -13.78 -11.49 -9.23
N LYS A 79 -14.29 -11.24 -8.03
CA LYS A 79 -15.49 -11.92 -7.49
C LYS A 79 -16.38 -10.94 -6.73
N GLU A 80 -17.67 -11.26 -6.66
CA GLU A 80 -18.55 -10.61 -5.68
C GLU A 80 -18.21 -11.17 -4.29
N SER A 81 -17.97 -10.28 -3.34
CA SER A 81 -17.71 -10.65 -1.96
C SER A 81 -18.40 -9.67 -1.02
N SER A 82 -18.76 -10.18 0.17
CA SER A 82 -18.99 -9.30 1.31
C SER A 82 -17.63 -8.74 1.72
N VAL A 83 -17.50 -7.41 1.70
CA VAL A 83 -16.26 -6.72 2.03
C VAL A 83 -16.46 -5.78 3.22
N ASN A 84 -15.36 -5.44 3.86
CA ASN A 84 -15.31 -4.44 4.92
C ASN A 84 -15.39 -3.06 4.26
N TRP A 85 -16.42 -2.29 4.57
CA TRP A 85 -16.62 -0.94 4.05
C TRP A 85 -16.45 0.07 5.17
N ASP A 86 -15.57 1.05 4.97
CA ASP A 86 -15.44 2.20 5.85
C ASP A 86 -16.38 3.33 5.38
N PRO A 87 -17.41 3.71 6.17
CA PRO A 87 -18.36 4.74 5.76
C PRO A 87 -17.80 6.16 5.84
N VAL A 88 -16.66 6.37 6.51
CA VAL A 88 -16.01 7.69 6.63
C VAL A 88 -14.98 7.85 5.52
N ASP A 89 -14.08 6.88 5.37
CA ASP A 89 -13.07 6.88 4.31
C ASP A 89 -13.67 6.52 2.94
N MET A 90 -14.93 6.06 2.91
CA MET A 90 -15.69 5.74 1.70
C MET A 90 -14.96 4.76 0.78
N THR A 91 -14.36 3.74 1.40
CA THR A 91 -13.51 2.77 0.70
C THR A 91 -13.64 1.37 1.28
N VAL A 92 -13.19 0.39 0.50
CA VAL A 92 -13.10 -1.01 0.94
C VAL A 92 -11.81 -1.19 1.73
N LEU A 93 -11.90 -1.88 2.87
CA LEU A 93 -10.76 -2.26 3.70
C LEU A 93 -10.43 -3.75 3.52
N ALA A 94 -9.14 -4.06 3.48
CA ALA A 94 -8.67 -5.43 3.68
C ALA A 94 -8.99 -5.92 5.10
N ASN A 95 -8.91 -7.22 5.38
CA ASN A 95 -9.19 -7.72 6.73
C ASN A 95 -8.17 -7.20 7.74
N GLU A 96 -6.92 -7.07 7.31
CA GLU A 96 -5.78 -6.59 8.09
C GLU A 96 -5.91 -5.09 8.44
N GLN A 97 -6.79 -4.37 7.75
CA GLN A 97 -7.10 -2.96 7.97
C GLN A 97 -8.33 -2.75 8.88
N VAL A 98 -8.90 -3.83 9.42
CA VAL A 98 -10.00 -3.78 10.39
C VAL A 98 -9.49 -4.20 11.77
N ILE A 99 -9.50 -3.26 12.71
CA ILE A 99 -9.03 -3.46 14.09
C ILE A 99 -10.24 -3.35 15.01
N ASP A 100 -10.54 -4.42 15.75
CA ASP A 100 -11.70 -4.50 16.65
C ASP A 100 -13.04 -4.07 16.00
N GLY A 101 -13.24 -4.48 14.74
CA GLY A 101 -14.45 -4.16 13.95
C GLY A 101 -14.52 -2.73 13.43
N ARG A 102 -13.43 -1.96 13.53
CA ARG A 102 -13.33 -0.56 13.10
C ARG A 102 -12.25 -0.36 12.05
N GLY A 103 -12.43 0.64 11.20
CA GLY A 103 -11.41 1.01 10.23
C GLY A 103 -10.13 1.48 10.93
N TRP A 104 -8.97 0.95 10.54
CA TRP A 104 -7.69 1.22 11.19
C TRP A 104 -7.33 2.71 11.29
N ARG A 105 -7.83 3.53 10.36
CA ARG A 105 -7.56 4.97 10.30
C ARG A 105 -8.74 5.81 10.82
N SER A 106 -9.93 5.60 10.27
CA SER A 106 -11.12 6.40 10.61
C SER A 106 -11.63 6.12 12.03
N GLY A 107 -11.37 4.91 12.57
CA GLY A 107 -12.00 4.42 13.79
C GLY A 107 -13.50 4.17 13.66
N ALA A 108 -14.10 4.34 12.48
CA ALA A 108 -15.52 4.13 12.23
C ALA A 108 -15.87 2.65 12.29
N LEU A 109 -17.11 2.33 12.68
CA LEU A 109 -17.60 0.96 12.62
C LEU A 109 -17.70 0.53 11.15
N VAL A 110 -17.07 -0.61 10.85
CA VAL A 110 -17.04 -1.17 9.50
C VAL A 110 -18.40 -1.79 9.16
N GLU A 111 -18.89 -1.48 7.96
CA GLU A 111 -20.09 -2.08 7.40
C GLU A 111 -19.72 -3.28 6.51
N ARG A 112 -20.65 -4.25 6.40
CA ARG A 112 -20.53 -5.32 5.39
C ARG A 112 -21.30 -4.92 4.14
N ARG A 113 -20.61 -4.78 3.00
CA ARG A 113 -21.24 -4.50 1.71
C ARG A 113 -20.89 -5.58 0.70
N LYS A 114 -21.84 -5.95 -0.16
CA LYS A 114 -21.57 -6.82 -1.31
C LYS A 114 -21.07 -5.97 -2.47
N LEU A 115 -19.83 -6.20 -2.88
CA LEU A 115 -19.21 -5.49 -3.99
C LEU A 115 -18.40 -6.47 -4.85
N SER A 116 -18.31 -6.18 -6.15
CA SER A 116 -17.39 -6.88 -7.05
C SER A 116 -15.99 -6.28 -6.92
N GLN A 117 -15.06 -7.05 -6.37
CA GLN A 117 -13.71 -6.61 -5.99
C GLN A 117 -12.63 -7.49 -6.62
N TRP A 118 -11.41 -6.97 -6.67
CA TRP A 118 -10.22 -7.69 -7.09
C TRP A 118 -9.57 -8.40 -5.91
N PHE A 119 -9.03 -9.59 -6.16
CA PHE A 119 -8.39 -10.44 -5.16
C PHE A 119 -7.12 -11.07 -5.71
N LEU A 120 -6.13 -11.22 -4.84
CA LEU A 120 -4.98 -12.09 -5.05
C LEU A 120 -5.28 -13.47 -4.47
N LYS A 121 -4.90 -14.54 -5.18
CA LYS A 121 -4.98 -15.92 -4.70
C LYS A 121 -3.85 -16.26 -3.71
N ILE A 122 -3.65 -15.42 -2.70
CA ILE A 122 -2.62 -15.65 -1.68
C ILE A 122 -2.84 -16.96 -0.91
N THR A 123 -4.09 -17.43 -0.81
CA THR A 123 -4.43 -18.71 -0.19
C THR A 123 -3.81 -19.92 -0.90
N ASP A 124 -3.54 -19.82 -2.20
CA ASP A 124 -2.87 -20.89 -2.96
C ASP A 124 -1.38 -21.02 -2.55
N PHE A 125 -0.84 -20.02 -1.85
CA PHE A 125 0.54 -19.96 -1.37
C PHE A 125 0.65 -20.04 0.16
N ALA A 126 -0.45 -20.31 0.87
CA ALA A 126 -0.48 -20.25 2.34
C ALA A 126 0.52 -21.23 2.98
N ASP A 127 0.58 -22.47 2.49
CA ASP A 127 1.49 -23.50 3.02
C ASP A 127 2.96 -23.13 2.75
N GLU A 128 3.29 -22.68 1.53
CA GLU A 128 4.65 -22.24 1.18
C GLU A 128 5.10 -21.04 2.01
N LEU A 129 4.22 -20.05 2.19
CA LEU A 129 4.50 -18.88 3.03
C LEU A 129 4.72 -19.27 4.49
N LEU A 130 3.95 -20.23 5.02
CA LEU A 130 4.07 -20.72 6.38
C LEU A 130 5.34 -21.55 6.60
N GLU A 131 5.62 -22.51 5.70
CA GLU A 131 6.83 -23.33 5.76
C GLU A 131 8.10 -22.49 5.58
N GLY A 132 8.03 -21.48 4.71
CA GLY A 132 9.12 -20.53 4.46
C GLY A 132 9.59 -19.79 5.72
N LEU A 133 8.73 -19.62 6.74
CA LEU A 133 9.11 -19.02 8.02
C LEU A 133 10.24 -19.81 8.71
N GLY A 134 10.27 -21.13 8.57
CA GLY A 134 11.31 -21.98 9.15
C GLY A 134 12.72 -21.72 8.61
N GLY A 135 12.82 -21.11 7.42
CA GLY A 135 14.10 -20.72 6.81
C GLY A 135 14.60 -19.32 7.20
N LEU A 136 13.84 -18.54 7.96
CA LEU A 136 14.17 -17.15 8.30
C LEU A 136 15.00 -17.06 9.60
N GLU A 137 16.21 -17.61 9.58
CA GLU A 137 17.10 -17.72 10.77
C GLU A 137 17.46 -16.38 11.45
N HIS A 138 17.30 -15.26 10.75
CA HIS A 138 17.64 -13.92 11.24
C HIS A 138 16.41 -13.02 11.48
N TRP A 139 15.21 -13.59 11.37
CA TRP A 139 13.98 -12.85 11.71
C TRP A 139 13.69 -12.94 13.22
N PRO A 140 13.17 -11.88 13.84
CA PRO A 140 12.74 -11.95 15.23
C PRO A 140 11.52 -12.85 15.40
N ASP A 141 11.53 -13.77 16.37
CA ASP A 141 10.44 -14.74 16.64
C ASP A 141 9.05 -14.12 16.87
N LYS A 142 8.97 -12.82 17.18
CA LYS A 142 7.72 -12.10 17.45
C LYS A 142 7.04 -11.53 16.20
N VAL A 143 7.73 -11.54 15.07
CA VAL A 143 7.24 -11.07 13.76
C VAL A 143 6.64 -12.26 13.03
#